data_AF-A0A2V8K1M4-F1
#
_entry.id   AF-A0A2V8K1M4-F1
#
_cell.length_a   1.000
_cell.length_b   1.000
_cell.length_c   1.000
_cell.angle_alpha   90.00
_cell.angle_beta   90.00
_cell.angle_gamma   90.00
#
_symmetry.space_group_name_H-M   'P 1'
#
loop_
_entity.id
_entity.type
_entity.pdbx_description
1 polymer ?
#
loop_
_entity_poly.entity_id
_entity_poly.type
_entity_poly.pdbx_seq_one_letter_code
_entity_poly.pdbx_strand_id
1 'polypeptide(L)'
;MLNSAIVLHCQRYKEALNNHLKPYFKTISLRAINPRQVLQYIRQRRKARVAPYTLLKELNVLSAIFNFAIEKKIVTNNPVLAVRRKKPKARVVHPHYTPTEDELARIFENLFKGARRFFLAFANTGCGCPRLATRMSPTPTSLRVF
;
A
#
# COMPACT_ATOMS: atom_id res chain seq x y z
N MET A 1 8.86 21.25 -3.73
CA MET A 1 8.89 20.12 -2.78
C MET A 1 7.52 19.45 -2.73
N LEU A 2 7.24 18.53 -3.67
CA LEU A 2 5.98 17.77 -3.66
C LEU A 2 6.16 16.54 -2.77
N ASN A 3 5.38 16.51 -1.69
CA ASN A 3 5.43 15.57 -0.58
C ASN A 3 5.63 14.11 -1.02
N SER A 4 6.67 13.47 -0.48
CA SER A 4 7.00 12.04 -0.63
C SER A 4 5.83 11.10 -0.29
N ALA A 5 4.87 11.55 0.51
CA ALA A 5 3.61 10.82 0.79
C ALA A 5 2.70 10.68 -0.45
N ILE A 6 2.64 11.70 -1.33
CA ILE A 6 1.88 11.64 -2.59
C ILE A 6 2.57 10.66 -3.55
N VAL A 7 3.90 10.63 -3.57
CA VAL A 7 4.69 9.73 -4.42
C VAL A 7 4.55 8.27 -3.98
N LEU A 8 4.55 7.98 -2.67
CA LEU A 8 4.34 6.62 -2.15
C LEU A 8 2.90 6.13 -2.39
N HIS A 9 1.92 7.03 -2.30
CA HIS A 9 0.55 6.73 -2.71
C HIS A 9 0.53 6.38 -4.21
N CYS A 10 1.19 7.16 -5.07
CA CYS A 10 1.26 6.88 -6.50
C CYS A 10 1.92 5.52 -6.84
N GLN A 11 2.91 5.05 -6.08
CA GLN A 11 3.65 3.83 -6.44
C GLN A 11 2.79 2.56 -6.35
N ARG A 12 2.00 2.40 -5.28
CA ARG A 12 1.11 1.23 -5.12
C ARG A 12 -0.01 1.21 -6.16
N TYR A 13 -0.48 2.38 -6.57
CA TYR A 13 -1.51 2.50 -7.62
C TYR A 13 -0.90 2.19 -9.00
N LYS A 14 0.33 2.65 -9.26
CA LYS A 14 1.10 2.31 -10.46
C LYS A 14 1.34 0.81 -10.57
N GLU A 15 1.71 0.15 -9.48
CA GLU A 15 1.91 -1.31 -9.45
C GLU A 15 0.61 -2.07 -9.73
N ALA A 16 -0.49 -1.73 -9.06
CA ALA A 16 -1.79 -2.36 -9.31
C ALA A 16 -2.24 -2.17 -10.77
N LEU A 17 -1.99 -0.98 -11.32
CA LEU A 17 -2.34 -0.63 -12.69
C LEU A 17 -1.48 -1.39 -13.70
N ASN A 18 -0.16 -1.39 -13.54
CA ASN A 18 0.77 -2.00 -14.49
C ASN A 18 0.76 -3.52 -14.42
N ASN A 19 0.66 -4.11 -13.23
CA ASN A 19 0.83 -5.55 -13.05
C ASN A 19 -0.47 -6.32 -13.22
N HIS A 20 -1.64 -5.69 -13.01
CA HIS A 20 -2.91 -6.42 -12.91
C HIS A 20 -4.01 -5.85 -13.80
N LEU A 21 -4.21 -4.53 -13.83
CA LEU A 21 -5.27 -3.93 -14.64
C LEU A 21 -4.90 -3.86 -16.13
N LYS A 22 -3.72 -3.34 -16.47
CA LYS A 22 -3.24 -3.23 -17.85
C LYS A 22 -3.20 -4.58 -18.58
N PRO A 23 -2.65 -5.67 -18.01
CA PRO A 23 -2.58 -6.95 -18.73
C PRO A 23 -3.96 -7.52 -19.07
N TYR A 24 -4.95 -7.32 -18.20
CA TYR A 24 -6.30 -7.83 -18.42
C TYR A 24 -7.12 -6.98 -19.40
N PHE A 25 -7.02 -5.65 -19.28
CA PHE A 25 -7.82 -4.72 -20.10
C PHE A 25 -7.07 -4.22 -21.35
N LYS A 26 -5.88 -4.76 -21.68
CA LYS A 26 -5.01 -4.26 -22.76
C LYS A 26 -5.72 -4.09 -24.10
N THR A 27 -6.65 -5.00 -24.42
CA THR A 27 -7.37 -5.06 -25.69
C THR A 27 -8.75 -4.41 -25.64
N ILE A 28 -9.19 -3.91 -24.48
CA ILE A 28 -10.55 -3.43 -24.27
C ILE A 28 -10.51 -1.92 -24.08
N SER A 29 -11.27 -1.18 -24.91
CA SER A 29 -11.40 0.26 -24.75
C SER A 29 -12.18 0.60 -23.47
N LEU A 30 -11.87 1.74 -22.83
CA LEU A 30 -12.56 2.19 -21.62
C LEU A 30 -14.09 2.27 -21.77
N ARG A 31 -14.58 2.60 -22.97
CA ARG A 31 -16.02 2.64 -23.28
C ARG A 31 -16.67 1.25 -23.43
N ALA A 32 -15.90 0.25 -23.84
CA ALA A 32 -16.40 -1.12 -24.02
C ALA A 32 -16.42 -1.92 -22.70
N ILE A 33 -15.89 -1.37 -21.61
CA ILE A 33 -15.85 -2.07 -20.32
C ILE A 33 -17.23 -2.10 -19.68
N ASN A 34 -17.80 -3.30 -19.63
CA ASN A 34 -19.10 -3.57 -19.03
C ASN A 34 -18.97 -4.22 -17.64
N PRO A 35 -20.01 -4.15 -16.78
CA PRO A 35 -20.01 -4.82 -15.47
C PRO A 35 -19.71 -6.32 -15.55
N ARG A 36 -20.09 -6.99 -16.66
CA ARG A 36 -19.78 -8.40 -16.93
C ARG A 36 -18.28 -8.67 -16.99
N GLN A 37 -17.50 -7.80 -17.62
CA GLN A 37 -16.04 -7.94 -17.71
C GLN A 37 -15.36 -7.67 -16.36
N VAL A 38 -15.88 -6.71 -15.58
CA VAL A 38 -15.41 -6.48 -14.20
C VAL A 38 -15.67 -7.72 -13.33
N LEU A 39 -16.81 -8.39 -13.49
CA LEU A 39 -17.10 -9.66 -12.82
C LEU A 39 -16.16 -10.79 -13.26
N GLN A 40 -15.84 -10.89 -14.55
CA GLN A 40 -14.87 -11.85 -15.07
C GLN A 40 -13.47 -11.60 -14.48
N TYR A 41 -13.02 -10.35 -14.42
CA TYR A 41 -11.78 -9.96 -13.77
C TYR A 41 -11.74 -10.44 -12.30
N ILE A 42 -12.79 -10.16 -11.54
CA ILE A 42 -12.91 -10.59 -10.13
C ILE A 42 -12.83 -12.11 -10.02
N ARG A 43 -13.50 -12.86 -10.90
CA ARG A 43 -13.46 -14.32 -10.90
C ARG A 43 -12.05 -14.83 -11.20
N GLN A 44 -11.34 -14.24 -12.16
CA GLN A 44 -9.96 -14.62 -12.48
C GLN A 44 -9.01 -14.35 -11.31
N ARG A 45 -9.10 -13.17 -10.67
CA ARG A 45 -8.26 -12.84 -9.51
C ARG A 45 -8.56 -13.72 -8.30
N ARG A 46 -9.81 -14.13 -8.11
CA ARG A 46 -10.19 -15.10 -7.07
C ARG A 46 -9.65 -16.50 -7.36
N LYS A 47 -9.65 -16.94 -8.62
CA LYS A 47 -9.00 -18.21 -9.02
C LYS A 47 -7.50 -18.18 -8.71
N ALA A 48 -6.85 -17.03 -8.88
CA ALA A 48 -5.46 -16.81 -8.49
C ALA A 48 -5.22 -16.68 -6.97
N ARG A 49 -6.22 -16.98 -6.13
CA ARG A 49 -6.16 -16.94 -4.65
C ARG A 49 -5.66 -15.60 -4.06
N VAL A 50 -5.94 -14.48 -4.74
CA VAL A 50 -5.56 -13.16 -4.26
C VAL A 50 -6.36 -12.79 -3.00
N ALA A 51 -5.68 -12.21 -2.00
CA ALA A 51 -6.31 -11.75 -0.78
C ALA A 51 -7.47 -10.77 -1.08
N PRO A 52 -8.62 -10.87 -0.39
CA PRO A 52 -9.80 -10.08 -0.70
C PRO A 52 -9.56 -8.56 -0.52
N TYR A 53 -8.66 -8.19 0.38
CA TYR A 53 -8.25 -6.81 0.59
C TYR A 53 -7.40 -6.25 -0.56
N THR A 54 -6.54 -7.07 -1.17
CA THR A 54 -5.76 -6.68 -2.35
C THR A 54 -6.66 -6.49 -3.56
N LEU A 55 -7.62 -7.40 -3.77
CA LEU A 55 -8.64 -7.26 -4.81
C LEU A 55 -9.48 -6.00 -4.62
N LEU A 56 -9.86 -5.66 -3.39
CA LEU A 56 -10.59 -4.42 -3.09
C LEU A 56 -9.77 -3.18 -3.49
N LYS A 57 -8.46 -3.18 -3.23
CA LYS A 57 -7.57 -2.07 -3.64
C LYS A 57 -7.53 -1.92 -5.16
N GLU A 58 -7.38 -3.02 -5.89
CA GLU A 58 -7.42 -3.01 -7.36
C GLU A 58 -8.74 -2.44 -7.89
N LEU A 59 -9.88 -2.86 -7.32
CA LEU A 59 -11.19 -2.35 -7.69
C LEU A 59 -11.37 -0.87 -7.34
N ASN A 60 -10.77 -0.40 -6.25
CA ASN A 60 -10.78 1.03 -5.91
C ASN A 60 -9.97 1.86 -6.91
N VAL A 61 -8.82 1.35 -7.38
CA VAL A 61 -8.06 1.98 -8.47
C VAL A 61 -8.90 2.06 -9.74
N LEU A 62 -9.53 0.94 -10.13
CA LEU A 62 -10.38 0.89 -11.31
C LEU A 62 -11.57 1.87 -11.20
N SER A 63 -12.20 1.92 -10.02
CA SER A 63 -13.28 2.87 -9.73
C SER A 63 -12.83 4.32 -9.86
N ALA A 64 -11.62 4.65 -9.41
CA ALA A 64 -11.07 6.01 -9.53
C ALA A 64 -10.79 6.38 -10.99
N ILE A 65 -10.28 5.45 -11.79
CA ILE A 65 -10.08 5.65 -13.24
C ILE A 65 -11.41 5.94 -13.94
N PHE A 66 -12.46 5.17 -13.65
CA PHE A 66 -13.78 5.43 -14.23
C PHE A 66 -14.39 6.75 -13.77
N ASN A 67 -14.23 7.12 -12.50
CA ASN A 67 -14.71 8.41 -12.01
C ASN A 67 -14.01 9.58 -12.73
N PHE A 68 -12.69 9.48 -12.92
CA PHE A 68 -11.94 10.46 -13.72
C PHE A 68 -12.40 10.49 -15.19
N ALA A 69 -12.68 9.33 -15.78
CA ALA A 69 -13.19 9.24 -17.15
C ALA A 69 -14.61 9.84 -17.30
N ILE A 70 -15.45 9.73 -16.27
CA ILE A 70 -16.78 10.36 -16.23
C ILE A 70 -16.65 11.88 -16.12
N GLU A 71 -15.77 12.38 -15.26
CA GLU A 71 -15.49 13.81 -15.14
C GLU A 71 -15.02 14.41 -16.48
N LYS A 72 -14.20 13.67 -17.23
CA LYS A 72 -13.75 14.03 -18.59
C LYS A 72 -14.77 13.74 -19.69
N LYS A 73 -16.00 13.29 -19.35
CA LYS A 73 -17.08 12.93 -20.29
C LYS A 73 -16.69 11.87 -21.33
N ILE A 74 -15.70 11.03 -21.02
CA ILE A 74 -15.25 9.92 -21.88
C ILE A 74 -16.22 8.75 -21.78
N VAL A 75 -16.74 8.51 -20.58
CA VAL A 75 -17.67 7.42 -20.22
C VAL A 75 -18.84 8.00 -19.43
N THR A 76 -20.04 7.46 -19.60
CA THR A 76 -21.25 7.93 -18.91
C THR A 76 -21.42 7.36 -17.51
N ASN A 77 -21.07 6.08 -17.31
CA ASN A 77 -21.37 5.36 -16.08
C ASN A 77 -20.15 4.57 -15.57
N ASN A 78 -20.07 4.35 -14.25
CA ASN A 78 -19.01 3.56 -13.64
C ASN A 78 -19.44 2.07 -13.53
N PRO A 79 -18.87 1.15 -14.33
CA PRO A 79 -19.26 -0.27 -14.31
C PRO A 79 -18.85 -0.99 -13.01
N VAL A 80 -17.94 -0.41 -12.22
CA VAL A 80 -17.45 -0.99 -10.97
C VAL A 80 -18.44 -0.78 -9.82
N LEU A 81 -19.30 0.24 -9.88
CA LEU A 81 -20.32 0.50 -8.87
C LEU A 81 -21.46 -0.54 -8.94
N ALA A 82 -21.80 -1.00 -10.13
CA ALA A 82 -22.80 -2.05 -10.35
C ALA A 82 -22.37 -3.40 -9.77
N VAL A 83 -21.07 -3.62 -9.53
CA VAL A 83 -20.56 -4.88 -8.97
C VAL A 83 -20.54 -4.81 -7.45
N ARG A 84 -21.42 -5.56 -6.79
CA ARG A 84 -21.47 -5.70 -5.32
C ARG A 84 -20.09 -6.10 -4.77
N ARG A 85 -19.41 -5.16 -4.10
CA ARG A 85 -18.15 -5.40 -3.41
C ARG A 85 -18.45 -6.17 -2.13
N LYS A 86 -18.02 -7.44 -2.04
CA LYS A 86 -17.99 -8.11 -0.73
C LYS A 86 -16.93 -7.40 0.10
N LYS A 87 -17.33 -6.70 1.17
CA LYS A 87 -16.39 -6.16 2.13
C LYS A 87 -15.55 -7.34 2.63
N PRO A 88 -14.21 -7.26 2.59
CA PRO A 88 -13.39 -8.29 3.21
C PRO A 88 -13.82 -8.42 4.67
N LYS A 89 -13.91 -9.65 5.18
CA LYS A 89 -14.08 -9.87 6.62
C LYS A 89 -13.03 -9.04 7.34
N ALA A 90 -13.41 -8.37 8.43
CA ALA A 90 -12.48 -7.59 9.23
C ALA A 90 -11.22 -8.44 9.46
N ARG A 91 -10.03 -7.85 9.25
CA ARG A 91 -8.80 -8.54 9.61
C ARG A 91 -8.95 -8.98 11.06
N VAL A 92 -8.50 -10.19 11.40
CA VAL A 92 -8.26 -10.56 12.79
C VAL A 92 -7.29 -9.50 13.30
N VAL A 93 -7.82 -8.53 14.04
CA VAL A 93 -7.02 -7.52 14.71
C VAL A 93 -6.25 -8.32 15.72
N HIS A 94 -4.95 -8.51 15.46
CA HIS A 94 -4.09 -9.04 16.49
C HIS A 94 -4.13 -7.98 17.59
N PRO A 95 -4.46 -8.35 18.83
CA PRO A 95 -4.42 -7.39 19.92
C PRO A 95 -3.06 -6.69 19.89
N HIS A 96 -3.05 -5.38 20.14
CA HIS A 96 -1.80 -4.64 20.25
C HIS A 96 -0.99 -5.27 21.38
N TYR A 97 -0.04 -6.12 21.02
CA TYR A 97 0.83 -6.77 21.96
C TYR A 97 1.90 -5.79 22.38
N THR A 98 1.92 -5.45 23.67
CA THR A 98 2.99 -4.67 24.30
C THR A 98 3.97 -5.66 24.94
N PRO A 99 5.21 -5.78 24.43
CA PRO A 99 6.20 -6.66 25.02
C PRO A 99 6.49 -6.28 26.47
N THR A 100 6.71 -7.28 27.32
CA THR A 100 7.18 -7.06 28.70
C THR A 100 8.67 -6.69 28.71
N GLU A 101 9.14 -6.13 29.82
CA GLU A 101 10.56 -5.73 29.98
C GLU A 101 11.52 -6.92 29.77
N ASP A 102 11.15 -8.11 30.27
CA ASP A 102 11.93 -9.34 30.10
C ASP A 102 12.05 -9.75 28.63
N GLU A 103 10.98 -9.58 27.85
CA GLU A 103 11.00 -9.88 26.42
C GLU A 103 11.82 -8.86 25.63
N LEU A 104 11.76 -7.58 26.02
CA LEU A 104 12.59 -6.54 25.43
C LEU A 104 14.08 -6.82 25.67
N ALA A 105 14.45 -7.26 26.87
CA ALA A 105 15.82 -7.67 27.19
C ALA A 105 16.27 -8.85 26.32
N ARG A 106 15.44 -9.89 26.19
CA ARG A 106 15.74 -11.06 25.32
C ARG A 106 15.89 -10.68 23.85
N ILE A 107 15.07 -9.75 23.37
CA ILE A 107 15.18 -9.25 21.98
C ILE A 107 16.49 -8.46 21.83
N PHE A 108 16.82 -7.59 22.79
CA PHE A 108 18.01 -6.76 22.75
C PHE A 108 19.32 -7.57 22.75
N GLU A 109 19.39 -8.62 23.57
CA GLU A 109 20.55 -9.51 23.66
C GLU A 109 20.81 -10.25 22.35
N ASN A 110 19.75 -10.78 21.73
CA ASN A 110 19.81 -11.52 20.46
C ASN A 110 19.84 -10.61 19.22
N LEU A 111 19.72 -9.29 19.38
CA LEU A 111 19.71 -8.37 18.26
C LEU A 111 21.12 -8.13 17.73
N PHE A 112 21.24 -8.05 16.40
CA PHE A 112 22.47 -7.66 15.71
C PHE A 112 23.06 -6.37 16.30
N LYS A 113 24.36 -6.35 16.60
CA LYS A 113 25.02 -5.24 17.31
C LYS A 113 24.78 -3.87 16.67
N GLY A 114 24.78 -3.78 15.33
CA GLY A 114 24.51 -2.54 14.60
C GLY A 114 23.05 -2.06 14.67
N ALA A 115 22.11 -2.94 15.01
CA ALA A 115 20.68 -2.63 15.11
C ALA A 115 20.25 -2.16 16.52
N ARG A 116 21.07 -2.43 17.55
CA ARG A 116 20.79 -2.12 18.96
C ARG A 116 20.49 -0.64 19.21
N ARG A 117 21.25 0.27 18.57
CA ARG A 117 21.02 1.72 18.68
C ARG A 117 19.64 2.15 18.16
N PHE A 118 19.15 1.48 17.11
CA PHE A 118 17.82 1.78 16.58
C PHE A 118 16.75 1.21 17.49
N PHE A 119 16.95 -0.02 17.99
CA PHE A 119 16.01 -0.65 18.92
C PHE A 119 15.80 0.17 20.21
N LEU A 120 16.88 0.66 20.83
CA LEU A 120 16.78 1.54 22.00
C LEU A 120 16.07 2.86 21.67
N ALA A 121 16.37 3.45 20.50
CA ALA A 121 15.66 4.64 20.05
C ALA A 121 14.16 4.37 19.84
N PHE A 122 13.79 3.20 19.29
CA PHE A 122 12.40 2.78 19.13
C PHE A 122 11.68 2.61 20.47
N ALA A 123 12.29 1.86 21.38
CA ALA A 123 11.73 1.54 22.69
C ALA A 123 11.51 2.80 23.54
N ASN A 124 12.46 3.74 23.51
CA ASN A 124 12.41 4.94 24.37
C ASN A 124 11.56 6.08 23.79
N THR A 125 11.42 6.19 22.46
CA THR A 125 10.76 7.35 21.83
C THR A 125 9.40 7.05 21.21
N GLY A 126 9.04 5.77 21.05
CA GLY A 126 7.81 5.36 20.35
C GLY A 126 7.74 5.83 18.88
N CYS A 127 8.85 6.32 18.31
CA CYS A 127 8.87 6.87 16.96
C CYS A 127 8.82 5.74 15.93
N GLY A 128 7.89 5.79 14.97
CA GLY A 128 7.86 4.82 13.87
C GLY A 128 9.13 4.85 13.01
N CYS A 129 9.48 3.69 12.43
CA CYS A 129 10.71 3.44 11.64
C CYS A 129 11.12 4.55 10.65
N PRO A 130 10.19 5.18 9.90
CA PRO A 130 10.55 6.24 8.97
C PRO A 130 11.13 7.51 9.63
N ARG A 131 10.76 7.79 10.88
CA ARG A 131 11.10 9.04 11.57
C ARG A 131 12.48 9.00 12.23
N LEU A 132 12.96 7.82 12.61
CA LEU A 132 14.30 7.62 13.15
C LEU A 132 15.36 7.59 12.05
N ALA A 133 15.04 7.04 10.88
CA ALA A 133 15.94 7.01 9.73
C ALA A 133 16.36 8.42 9.24
N THR A 134 15.45 9.40 9.28
CA THR A 134 15.74 10.78 8.84
C THR A 134 16.54 11.61 9.84
N ARG A 135 16.56 11.23 11.12
CA ARG A 135 17.37 11.92 12.15
C ARG A 135 18.80 11.38 12.28
N MET A 136 19.05 10.18 11.76
CA MET A 136 20.34 9.48 11.93
C MET A 136 21.15 9.39 10.64
N SER A 137 20.69 9.96 9.52
CA SER A 137 21.56 10.17 8.36
C SER A 137 22.68 11.13 8.77
N PRO A 138 23.97 10.79 8.54
CA PRO A 138 25.04 11.75 8.77
C PRO A 138 24.76 12.95 7.88
N THR A 139 24.54 14.12 8.46
CA THR A 139 24.73 15.36 7.72
C THR A 139 26.15 15.31 7.16
N PRO A 140 26.40 15.69 5.89
CA PRO A 140 27.74 15.96 5.43
C PRO A 140 28.18 17.26 6.12
N THR A 141 28.55 17.15 7.39
CA THR A 141 29.20 18.22 8.12
C THR A 141 30.61 18.25 7.57
N SER A 142 30.79 19.13 6.57
CA SER A 142 32.08 19.56 6.08
C SER A 142 33.00 19.83 7.27
N LEU A 143 34.08 19.06 7.35
CA LEU A 143 35.28 19.41 8.09
C LEU A 143 35.74 20.80 7.62
N ARG A 144 35.52 21.82 8.45
CA ARG A 144 36.34 23.02 8.51
C ARG A 144 36.83 23.17 9.95
N VAL A 145 37.92 22.49 10.26
CA VAL A 145 38.97 22.95 11.16
C VAL A 145 40.25 22.26 10.70
N PHE A 146 41.01 22.93 9.85
CA PHE A 146 42.46 23.17 9.91
C PHE A 146 42.77 24.28 8.90
#